data_AF-A0A3E0NLK4-F1
#
_entry.id   AF-A0A3E0NLK4-F1
#
_cell.length_a   1.000
_cell.length_b   1.000
_cell.length_c   1.000
_cell.angle_alpha   90.00
_cell.angle_beta   90.00
_cell.angle_gamma   90.00
#
_symmetry.space_group_name_H-M   'P 1'
#
loop_
_entity.id
_entity.type
_entity.pdbx_description
1 polymer ?
#
loop_
_entity_poly.entity_id
_entity_poly.type
_entity_poly.pdbx_seq_one_letter_code
_entity_poly.pdbx_strand_id
1 'polypeptide(L)'
;MGRCGRSSTASCRSTTSPTPTPRCRREVCSASSCCACDERAGQREPGDCCGSAASAGRSRSDLVSLQFVKLGGSLITDKTGEQSLERATLDRLAAEVAAAQTASPTALVVGHGSGSFGHVAAARTALRAAGAASPDRPIDRPSATEVSEVQAAAHRLHAEVLKALRAAGVAAMSLPPSSWLTLQDGKVANAGCGAVAQALELGLVPVVCGDVVLDSVRGAVICSTEEVFSVLVRGGGLAGRFTRALWMGRTDGLLVAGKRLDRIDETNVESALAEAGGALGVDVTGGMRHRVETLWSLAGEVGESWILDGGRPGVLEAALGGRRLGGTCVGRAEPALGRPQAGPPPPFMSS
;
A
#
# COMPACT_ATOMS: atom_id res chain seq x y z
N MET A 1 -17.57 36.52 68.37
CA MET A 1 -16.82 35.46 69.09
C MET A 1 -15.88 34.85 68.04
N GLY A 2 -14.57 35.12 67.99
CA GLY A 2 -13.52 34.90 68.99
C GLY A 2 -13.04 33.44 68.86
N ARG A 3 -11.77 33.07 68.55
CA ARG A 3 -10.43 33.70 68.53
C ARG A 3 -9.67 33.18 67.28
N CYS A 4 -8.66 33.78 66.64
CA CYS A 4 -7.49 34.61 67.00
C CYS A 4 -6.30 33.87 67.65
N GLY A 5 -5.12 33.88 67.01
CA GLY A 5 -3.84 33.29 67.46
C GLY A 5 -2.94 32.82 66.30
N ARG A 6 -2.25 33.72 65.58
CA ARG A 6 -0.81 34.12 65.75
C ARG A 6 0.19 33.02 65.35
N SER A 7 1.17 33.14 64.42
CA SER A 7 1.97 34.23 63.79
C SER A 7 3.41 34.36 64.33
N SER A 8 4.41 34.12 63.47
CA SER A 8 5.77 34.71 63.51
C SER A 8 6.47 34.45 62.15
N THR A 9 6.66 35.41 61.23
CA THR A 9 7.73 36.47 61.17
C THR A 9 9.16 35.89 61.03
N ALA A 10 10.08 36.34 60.18
CA ALA A 10 10.16 37.41 59.14
C ALA A 10 11.22 36.95 58.08
N SER A 11 11.69 37.66 57.03
CA SER A 11 11.88 39.10 56.78
C SER A 11 12.17 39.42 55.29
N CYS A 12 11.82 40.65 54.88
CA CYS A 12 12.43 41.53 53.85
C CYS A 12 13.83 41.13 53.28
N ARG A 13 14.26 41.48 52.05
CA ARG A 13 13.94 42.48 50.98
C ARG A 13 14.79 42.08 49.72
N SER A 14 14.70 42.62 48.49
CA SER A 14 13.71 43.37 47.67
C SER A 14 14.32 43.60 46.26
N THR A 15 13.54 44.10 45.27
CA THR A 15 13.97 44.76 44.00
C THR A 15 14.81 43.90 43.00
N THR A 16 14.65 43.93 41.67
CA THR A 16 13.93 44.80 40.72
C THR A 16 13.69 44.02 39.41
N SER A 17 12.65 44.39 38.64
CA SER A 17 12.38 43.97 37.25
C SER A 17 12.66 45.12 36.27
N PRO A 18 12.44 45.03 34.94
CA PRO A 18 12.42 43.88 34.00
C PRO A 18 13.34 44.12 32.75
N THR A 19 13.55 43.11 31.89
CA THR A 19 13.67 43.27 30.41
C THR A 19 13.63 41.90 29.69
N PRO A 20 13.28 41.83 28.38
CA PRO A 20 12.79 40.59 27.75
C PRO A 20 13.85 39.75 27.05
N THR A 21 13.63 38.43 27.02
CA THR A 21 14.35 37.49 26.16
C THR A 21 13.95 37.66 24.68
N PRO A 22 14.91 37.64 23.73
CA PRO A 22 14.62 37.89 22.33
C PRO A 22 13.90 36.72 21.66
N ARG A 23 12.84 37.02 20.88
CA ARG A 23 12.24 36.06 19.94
C ARG A 23 13.25 35.72 18.85
N CYS A 24 13.64 34.45 18.73
CA CYS A 24 14.41 33.98 17.58
C CYS A 24 13.50 33.91 16.35
N ARG A 25 13.52 34.96 15.51
CA ARG A 25 13.11 34.84 14.11
C ARG A 25 14.18 34.01 13.39
N ARG A 26 13.78 32.92 12.74
CA ARG A 26 14.58 32.34 11.65
C ARG A 26 13.97 32.78 10.33
N GLU A 27 14.47 33.91 9.85
CA GLU A 27 14.43 34.24 8.43
C GLU A 27 15.43 33.34 7.67
N VAL A 28 15.25 33.28 6.35
CA VAL A 28 15.96 32.37 5.45
C VAL A 28 17.42 32.81 5.29
N CYS A 29 18.38 31.92 5.57
CA CYS A 29 19.76 32.07 5.08
C CYS A 29 20.04 30.99 4.02
N SER A 30 20.39 31.48 2.83
CA SER A 30 20.87 30.70 1.68
C SER A 30 22.32 30.23 1.88
N ALA A 31 22.78 29.40 0.94
CA ALA A 31 24.02 28.62 0.98
C ALA A 31 25.34 29.41 1.14
N SER A 32 26.38 28.61 1.39
CA SER A 32 27.83 28.83 1.13
C SER A 32 28.72 29.42 2.24
N SER A 33 29.84 28.72 2.43
CA SER A 33 31.04 29.06 3.22
C SER A 33 30.90 29.27 4.74
N CYS A 34 31.51 28.35 5.50
CA CYS A 34 32.40 28.66 6.63
C CYS A 34 33.11 27.37 7.07
N CYS A 35 34.23 27.07 6.42
CA CYS A 35 35.22 26.16 7.01
C CYS A 35 35.98 26.94 8.09
N ALA A 36 35.95 26.45 9.33
CA ALA A 36 36.85 26.89 10.38
C ALA A 36 37.38 25.64 11.09
N CYS A 37 38.65 25.31 10.83
CA CYS A 37 39.35 24.25 11.54
C CYS A 37 39.70 24.74 12.96
N ASP A 38 39.58 23.87 13.96
CA ASP A 38 40.22 24.05 15.26
C ASP A 38 41.04 22.78 15.57
N GLU A 39 42.36 22.93 15.54
CA GLU A 39 43.31 21.84 15.72
C GLU A 39 43.72 21.72 17.19
N ARG A 40 43.20 20.72 17.91
CA ARG A 40 43.81 20.25 19.17
C ARG A 40 43.88 18.72 19.26
N ALA A 41 45.10 18.25 19.01
CA ALA A 41 45.71 16.95 19.28
C ALA A 41 44.95 15.93 20.15
N GLY A 42 44.90 14.68 19.65
CA GLY A 42 44.55 13.49 20.43
C GLY A 42 44.75 12.20 19.62
N GLN A 43 45.93 11.58 19.72
CA GLN A 43 46.29 10.36 18.98
C GLN A 43 45.39 9.16 19.36
N ARG A 44 44.86 8.43 18.37
CA ARG A 44 44.51 7.01 18.46
C ARG A 44 44.77 6.29 17.12
N GLU A 45 45.26 5.06 17.23
CA GLU A 45 45.68 4.16 16.15
C GLU A 45 44.52 3.69 15.23
N PRO A 46 44.81 3.21 14.00
CA PRO A 46 43.79 2.84 13.02
C PRO A 46 43.08 1.53 13.39
N GLY A 47 41.84 1.65 13.87
CA GLY A 47 40.93 0.52 14.06
C GLY A 47 40.12 0.23 12.79
N ASP A 48 40.27 -0.97 12.24
CA ASP A 48 39.48 -1.45 11.11
C ASP A 48 37.99 -1.51 11.46
N CYS A 49 37.18 -0.76 10.72
CA CYS A 49 35.71 -0.71 10.82
C CYS A 49 35.09 -0.60 9.43
N CYS A 50 35.50 -1.51 8.54
CA CYS A 50 34.76 -1.82 7.33
C CYS A 50 33.31 -2.23 7.67
N GLY A 51 32.32 -1.68 6.97
CA GLY A 51 30.90 -1.91 7.28
C GLY A 51 29.94 -0.74 7.09
N SER A 52 30.39 0.40 6.56
CA SER A 52 29.46 1.43 6.07
C SER A 52 28.67 0.89 4.87
N ALA A 53 27.45 0.43 5.13
CA ALA A 53 26.46 0.17 4.09
C ALA A 53 26.03 1.51 3.49
N ALA A 54 26.82 2.00 2.53
CA ALA A 54 26.50 3.18 1.75
C ALA A 54 25.19 2.93 0.99
N SER A 55 24.09 3.50 1.50
CA SER A 55 22.82 3.54 0.78
C SER A 55 23.00 4.42 -0.45
N ALA A 56 23.41 3.82 -1.57
CA ALA A 56 23.54 4.49 -2.85
C ALA A 56 22.20 5.16 -3.20
N GLY A 57 22.18 6.50 -3.17
CA GLY A 57 21.01 7.27 -3.56
C GLY A 57 20.68 6.96 -5.01
N ARG A 58 19.49 6.38 -5.25
CA ARG A 58 19.06 6.00 -6.60
C ARG A 58 18.83 7.26 -7.43
N SER A 59 19.20 7.22 -8.70
CA SER A 59 18.89 8.31 -9.62
C SER A 59 17.39 8.30 -9.95
N ARG A 60 16.83 9.47 -10.30
CA ARG A 60 15.44 9.62 -10.75
C ARG A 60 15.12 8.78 -12.00
N SER A 61 16.14 8.29 -12.71
CA SER A 61 16.06 7.39 -13.86
C SER A 61 15.81 5.92 -13.53
N ASP A 62 16.13 5.46 -12.32
CA ASP A 62 16.38 4.03 -12.08
C ASP A 62 15.10 3.27 -11.66
N LEU A 63 14.03 3.99 -11.34
CA LEU A 63 12.72 3.43 -10.97
C LEU A 63 11.82 3.23 -12.21
N VAL A 64 12.33 2.50 -13.21
CA VAL A 64 11.59 2.15 -14.44
C VAL A 64 10.54 1.05 -14.19
N SER A 65 10.62 0.35 -13.05
CA SER A 65 9.63 -0.66 -12.65
C SER A 65 9.05 -0.44 -11.27
N LEU A 66 7.74 -0.17 -11.25
CA LEU A 66 6.89 -0.11 -10.05
C LEU A 66 5.95 -1.32 -10.02
N GLN A 67 6.05 -2.09 -8.93
CA GLN A 67 5.21 -3.24 -8.64
C GLN A 67 4.18 -2.92 -7.56
N PHE A 68 2.96 -3.40 -7.72
CA PHE A 68 1.94 -3.39 -6.67
C PHE A 68 1.71 -4.82 -6.18
N VAL A 69 1.71 -5.05 -4.86
CA VAL A 69 1.29 -6.33 -4.27
C VAL A 69 0.14 -6.11 -3.30
N LYS A 70 -0.95 -6.87 -3.47
CA LYS A 70 -2.05 -6.92 -2.50
C LYS A 70 -1.99 -8.22 -1.72
N LEU A 71 -1.85 -8.12 -0.39
CA LEU A 71 -2.09 -9.22 0.54
C LEU A 71 -3.60 -9.31 0.82
N GLY A 72 -4.25 -10.38 0.36
CA GLY A 72 -5.68 -10.59 0.53
C GLY A 72 -6.08 -10.68 2.01
N GLY A 73 -7.17 -10.02 2.41
CA GLY A 73 -7.63 -10.04 3.80
C GLY A 73 -7.86 -11.47 4.31
N SER A 74 -8.42 -12.35 3.48
CA SER A 74 -8.63 -13.78 3.79
C SER A 74 -7.34 -14.61 3.89
N LEU A 75 -6.21 -14.09 3.40
CA LEU A 75 -4.91 -14.76 3.45
C LEU A 75 -4.18 -14.43 4.76
N ILE A 76 -4.27 -13.17 5.22
CA ILE A 76 -3.60 -12.70 6.44
C ILE A 76 -4.51 -12.64 7.67
N THR A 77 -5.79 -12.97 7.53
CA THR A 77 -6.75 -13.11 8.64
C THR A 77 -7.62 -14.34 8.45
N ASP A 78 -7.99 -14.99 9.54
CA ASP A 78 -9.06 -15.97 9.55
C ASP A 78 -10.40 -15.26 9.52
N LYS A 79 -11.31 -15.74 8.66
CA LYS A 79 -12.67 -15.23 8.48
C LYS A 79 -13.67 -15.77 9.50
N THR A 80 -13.34 -16.84 10.22
CA THR A 80 -14.26 -17.46 11.19
C THR A 80 -14.24 -16.75 12.56
N GLY A 81 -13.10 -16.19 12.96
CA GLY A 81 -12.98 -15.32 14.12
C GLY A 81 -13.11 -13.83 13.80
N GLU A 82 -13.47 -13.02 14.80
CA GLU A 82 -13.38 -11.56 14.74
C GLU A 82 -11.94 -11.11 15.03
N GLN A 83 -11.37 -10.25 14.18
CA GLN A 83 -10.01 -9.71 14.33
C GLN A 83 -8.92 -10.80 14.49
N SER A 84 -9.11 -11.95 13.86
CA SER A 84 -8.24 -13.12 13.97
C SER A 84 -7.10 -13.05 12.93
N LEU A 85 -5.86 -12.87 13.39
CA LEU A 85 -4.69 -12.71 12.54
C LEU A 85 -4.03 -14.07 12.19
N GLU A 86 -3.82 -14.34 10.90
CA GLU A 86 -3.06 -15.51 10.42
C GLU A 86 -1.55 -15.23 10.52
N ARG A 87 -1.03 -15.11 11.76
CA ARG A 87 0.32 -14.60 12.03
C ARG A 87 1.43 -15.31 11.26
N ALA A 88 1.45 -16.65 11.28
CA ALA A 88 2.47 -17.43 10.58
C ALA A 88 2.48 -17.17 9.06
N THR A 89 1.30 -16.93 8.48
CA THR A 89 1.17 -16.56 7.06
C THR A 89 1.65 -15.14 6.81
N LEU A 90 1.27 -14.17 7.65
CA LEU A 90 1.73 -12.79 7.52
C LEU A 90 3.25 -12.66 7.68
N ASP A 91 3.83 -13.28 8.70
CA ASP A 91 5.26 -13.20 9.00
C ASP A 91 6.09 -13.86 7.87
N ARG A 92 5.62 -14.98 7.29
CA ARG A 92 6.20 -15.58 6.08
C ARG A 92 6.11 -14.63 4.88
N LEU A 93 4.95 -14.05 4.60
CA LEU A 93 4.76 -13.15 3.46
C LEU A 93 5.65 -11.91 3.58
N ALA A 94 5.85 -11.39 4.79
CA ALA A 94 6.79 -10.30 5.06
C ALA A 94 8.24 -10.70 4.75
N ALA A 95 8.66 -11.92 5.14
CA ALA A 95 9.98 -12.46 4.79
C ALA A 95 10.15 -12.65 3.27
N GLU A 96 9.12 -13.12 2.56
CA GLU A 96 9.13 -13.25 1.09
C GLU A 96 9.25 -11.90 0.37
N VAL A 97 8.61 -10.83 0.90
CA VAL A 97 8.80 -9.45 0.41
C VAL A 97 10.23 -8.97 0.64
N ALA A 98 10.80 -9.21 1.83
CA ALA A 98 12.16 -8.81 2.16
C ALA A 98 13.20 -9.55 1.29
N ALA A 99 13.04 -10.86 1.10
CA ALA A 99 13.89 -11.68 0.24
C ALA A 99 13.86 -11.18 -1.22
N ALA A 100 12.67 -10.93 -1.76
CA ALA A 100 12.53 -10.39 -3.12
C ALA A 100 13.15 -9.01 -3.29
N GLN A 101 12.91 -8.08 -2.36
CA GLN A 101 13.50 -6.73 -2.39
C GLN A 101 15.02 -6.74 -2.16
N THR A 102 15.57 -7.80 -1.55
CA THR A 102 17.02 -8.02 -1.43
C THR A 102 17.61 -8.56 -2.74
N ALA A 103 16.96 -9.56 -3.34
CA ALA A 103 17.44 -10.24 -4.55
C ALA A 103 17.26 -9.41 -5.84
N SER A 104 16.19 -8.63 -5.94
CA SER A 104 15.89 -7.75 -7.07
C SER A 104 15.19 -6.47 -6.58
N PRO A 105 15.96 -5.44 -6.16
CA PRO A 105 15.39 -4.25 -5.52
C PRO A 105 14.60 -3.36 -6.49
N THR A 106 13.27 -3.41 -6.41
CA THR A 106 12.35 -2.62 -7.27
C THR A 106 11.52 -1.61 -6.47
N ALA A 107 10.85 -0.68 -7.15
CA ALA A 107 9.86 0.16 -6.49
C ALA A 107 8.62 -0.69 -6.19
N LEU A 108 8.17 -0.71 -4.93
CA LEU A 108 7.11 -1.61 -4.46
C LEU A 108 6.11 -0.86 -3.59
N VAL A 109 4.82 -0.98 -3.91
CA VAL A 109 3.72 -0.61 -3.01
C VAL A 109 3.05 -1.88 -2.51
N VAL A 110 2.94 -2.01 -1.18
CA VAL A 110 2.20 -3.09 -0.52
C VAL A 110 0.82 -2.58 -0.15
N GLY A 111 -0.21 -3.30 -0.56
CA GLY A 111 -1.58 -3.12 -0.10
C GLY A 111 -2.02 -4.33 0.70
N HIS A 112 -2.96 -4.16 1.64
CA HIS A 112 -3.65 -5.31 2.22
C HIS A 112 -5.15 -5.10 2.37
N GLY A 113 -5.90 -6.21 2.26
CA GLY A 113 -7.33 -6.23 2.59
C GLY A 113 -7.55 -6.05 4.09
N SER A 114 -8.75 -5.59 4.46
CA SER A 114 -9.14 -5.33 5.85
C SER A 114 -9.51 -6.59 6.65
N GLY A 115 -9.77 -7.72 5.98
CA GLY A 115 -9.93 -9.04 6.59
C GLY A 115 -11.07 -9.10 7.63
N SER A 116 -10.98 -10.04 8.57
CA SER A 116 -11.94 -10.14 9.69
C SER A 116 -11.86 -8.98 10.70
N PHE A 117 -11.00 -7.99 10.48
CA PHE A 117 -10.99 -6.74 11.24
C PHE A 117 -12.02 -5.78 10.65
N GLY A 118 -11.82 -5.33 9.41
CA GLY A 118 -12.71 -4.35 8.79
C GLY A 118 -14.04 -4.94 8.33
N HIS A 119 -14.08 -6.18 7.81
CA HIS A 119 -15.34 -6.78 7.33
C HIS A 119 -16.34 -7.04 8.47
N VAL A 120 -15.87 -7.56 9.61
CA VAL A 120 -16.74 -7.82 10.77
C VAL A 120 -17.21 -6.52 11.43
N ALA A 121 -16.33 -5.52 11.54
CA ALA A 121 -16.71 -4.20 12.05
C ALA A 121 -17.73 -3.52 11.12
N ALA A 122 -17.45 -3.45 9.81
CA ALA A 122 -18.33 -2.81 8.83
C ALA A 122 -19.73 -3.42 8.76
N ALA A 123 -19.85 -4.75 8.89
CA ALA A 123 -21.12 -5.47 8.82
C ALA A 123 -22.13 -5.05 9.91
N ARG A 124 -21.67 -4.38 10.98
CA ARG A 124 -22.51 -3.86 12.07
C ARG A 124 -22.98 -2.42 11.87
N THR A 125 -22.70 -1.81 10.71
CA THR A 125 -22.83 -0.36 10.49
C THR A 125 -23.58 0.02 9.21
N ALA A 126 -23.95 1.30 9.09
CA ALA A 126 -24.47 1.89 7.87
C ALA A 126 -23.41 2.10 6.76
N LEU A 127 -22.12 1.88 7.03
CA LEU A 127 -21.06 2.03 6.02
C LEU A 127 -21.29 1.12 4.79
N ARG A 128 -20.89 1.62 3.62
CA ARG A 128 -21.00 0.96 2.31
C ARG A 128 -19.68 1.07 1.56
N ALA A 129 -19.45 0.21 0.56
CA ALA A 129 -18.33 0.35 -0.36
C ALA A 129 -18.41 1.67 -1.15
N ALA A 130 -17.26 2.24 -1.53
CA ALA A 130 -17.20 3.45 -2.35
C ALA A 130 -17.89 3.23 -3.71
N GLY A 131 -17.57 2.13 -4.41
CA GLY A 131 -18.24 1.73 -5.65
C GLY A 131 -19.69 1.25 -5.53
N ALA A 132 -20.32 1.27 -4.34
CA ALA A 132 -21.73 0.90 -4.21
C ALA A 132 -22.62 1.88 -4.98
N ALA A 133 -23.65 1.37 -5.67
CA ALA A 133 -24.64 2.19 -6.35
C ALA A 133 -25.36 3.12 -5.36
N SER A 134 -25.56 4.38 -5.74
CA SER A 134 -26.43 5.29 -4.97
C SER A 134 -27.87 4.76 -5.05
N PRO A 135 -28.55 4.52 -3.92
CA PRO A 135 -29.94 4.08 -3.93
C PRO A 135 -30.87 5.22 -4.38
N ASP A 136 -32.02 4.87 -4.96
CA ASP A 136 -33.07 5.83 -5.39
C ASP A 136 -33.77 6.56 -4.22
N ARG A 137 -33.34 6.31 -2.97
CA ARG A 137 -33.92 6.84 -1.74
C ARG A 137 -32.84 7.45 -0.85
N PRO A 138 -33.19 8.31 0.13
CA PRO A 138 -32.21 8.90 1.05
C PRO A 138 -31.28 7.86 1.68
N ILE A 139 -29.99 8.20 1.73
CA ILE A 139 -28.94 7.35 2.29
C ILE A 139 -28.86 7.59 3.79
N ASP A 140 -29.02 6.52 4.59
CA ASP A 140 -28.64 6.54 6.01
C ASP A 140 -27.12 6.76 6.10
N ARG A 141 -26.73 7.95 6.58
CA ARG A 141 -25.31 8.28 6.76
C ARG A 141 -24.77 7.56 7.99
N PRO A 142 -23.55 6.99 7.93
CA PRO A 142 -22.92 6.40 9.11
C PRO A 142 -22.64 7.48 10.16
N SER A 143 -22.86 7.12 11.43
CA SER A 143 -22.51 7.96 12.57
C SER A 143 -20.99 8.09 12.73
N ALA A 144 -20.54 9.14 13.42
CA ALA A 144 -19.12 9.35 13.69
C ALA A 144 -18.48 8.18 14.46
N THR A 145 -19.24 7.52 15.33
CA THR A 145 -18.79 6.34 16.08
C THR A 145 -18.56 5.14 15.15
N GLU A 146 -19.52 4.81 14.28
CA GLU A 146 -19.37 3.73 13.30
C GLU A 146 -18.16 3.94 12.38
N VAL A 147 -17.96 5.18 11.90
CA VAL A 147 -16.80 5.57 11.09
C VAL A 147 -15.49 5.32 11.86
N SER A 148 -15.43 5.79 13.12
CA SER A 148 -14.25 5.65 13.96
C SER A 148 -13.93 4.19 14.32
N GLU A 149 -14.93 3.38 14.65
CA GLU A 149 -14.76 1.97 15.03
C GLU A 149 -14.27 1.12 13.87
N VAL A 150 -14.84 1.29 12.67
CA VAL A 150 -14.43 0.52 11.47
C VAL A 150 -13.04 0.95 11.00
N GLN A 151 -12.71 2.24 11.04
CA GLN A 151 -11.36 2.73 10.77
C GLN A 151 -10.35 2.14 11.78
N ALA A 152 -10.65 2.21 13.08
CA ALA A 152 -9.79 1.66 14.12
C ALA A 152 -9.62 0.12 14.03
N ALA A 153 -10.63 -0.61 13.53
CA ALA A 153 -10.49 -2.03 13.21
C ALA A 153 -9.52 -2.24 12.03
N ALA A 154 -9.70 -1.54 10.90
CA ALA A 154 -8.80 -1.64 9.75
C ALA A 154 -7.35 -1.24 10.10
N HIS A 155 -7.16 -0.20 10.91
CA HIS A 155 -5.86 0.31 11.31
C HIS A 155 -5.12 -0.61 12.30
N ARG A 156 -5.85 -1.39 13.11
CA ARG A 156 -5.25 -2.47 13.93
C ARG A 156 -4.57 -3.54 13.06
N LEU A 157 -5.22 -3.99 11.99
CA LEU A 157 -4.60 -4.92 11.03
C LEU A 157 -3.42 -4.25 10.30
N HIS A 158 -3.58 -2.98 9.92
CA HIS A 158 -2.52 -2.22 9.26
C HIS A 158 -1.24 -2.11 10.10
N ALA A 159 -1.38 -1.87 11.41
CA ALA A 159 -0.26 -1.85 12.35
C ALA A 159 0.47 -3.21 12.42
N GLU A 160 -0.25 -4.32 12.42
CA GLU A 160 0.36 -5.66 12.41
C GLU A 160 1.07 -5.98 11.09
N VAL A 161 0.52 -5.57 9.94
CA VAL A 161 1.20 -5.70 8.63
C VAL A 161 2.49 -4.88 8.58
N LEU A 162 2.45 -3.63 9.04
CA LEU A 162 3.65 -2.77 9.16
C LEU A 162 4.71 -3.37 10.08
N LYS A 163 4.29 -3.94 11.21
CA LYS A 163 5.17 -4.59 12.18
C LYS A 163 5.85 -5.82 11.60
N ALA A 164 5.11 -6.70 10.92
CA ALA A 164 5.67 -7.88 10.27
C ALA A 164 6.69 -7.50 9.17
N LEU A 165 6.34 -6.55 8.29
CA LEU A 165 7.23 -6.05 7.24
C LEU A 165 8.53 -5.46 7.82
N ARG A 166 8.44 -4.62 8.86
CA ARG A 166 9.62 -4.04 9.53
C ARG A 166 10.46 -5.08 10.26
N ALA A 167 9.83 -6.07 10.89
CA ALA A 167 10.54 -7.17 11.53
C ALA A 167 11.32 -8.04 10.52
N ALA A 168 10.82 -8.16 9.28
CA ALA A 168 11.53 -8.78 8.17
C ALA A 168 12.60 -7.87 7.51
N GLY A 169 12.83 -6.66 8.00
CA GLY A 169 13.81 -5.71 7.46
C GLY A 169 13.31 -4.83 6.30
N VAL A 170 12.02 -4.86 5.96
CA VAL A 170 11.44 -3.98 4.93
C VAL A 170 11.30 -2.56 5.48
N ALA A 171 11.75 -1.57 4.71
CA ALA A 171 11.61 -0.13 5.00
C ALA A 171 10.16 0.37 4.80
N ALA A 172 9.22 -0.22 5.52
CA ALA A 172 7.78 -0.05 5.33
C ALA A 172 7.24 1.26 5.93
N MET A 173 6.61 2.09 5.11
CA MET A 173 6.00 3.37 5.48
C MET A 173 4.46 3.28 5.46
N SER A 174 3.81 3.73 6.52
CA SER A 174 2.35 3.78 6.66
C SER A 174 1.76 4.92 5.83
N LEU A 175 0.84 4.64 4.91
CA LEU A 175 0.09 5.65 4.13
C LEU A 175 -1.41 5.26 3.99
N PRO A 176 -2.17 5.17 5.09
CA PRO A 176 -3.59 4.79 5.05
C PRO A 176 -4.43 5.81 4.24
N PRO A 177 -5.34 5.35 3.34
CA PRO A 177 -6.13 6.21 2.45
C PRO A 177 -6.91 7.32 3.17
N SER A 178 -7.42 7.06 4.37
CA SER A 178 -8.16 8.04 5.18
C SER A 178 -7.42 9.35 5.46
N SER A 179 -6.09 9.37 5.32
CA SER A 179 -5.25 10.58 5.51
C SER A 179 -4.96 11.38 4.24
N TRP A 180 -5.31 10.88 3.05
CA TRP A 180 -4.92 11.53 1.77
C TRP A 180 -5.92 11.38 0.62
N LEU A 181 -6.97 10.58 0.77
CA LEU A 181 -8.05 10.39 -0.21
C LEU A 181 -9.35 10.99 0.35
N THR A 182 -10.11 11.69 -0.48
CA THR A 182 -11.51 12.06 -0.19
C THR A 182 -12.39 11.87 -1.42
N LEU A 183 -13.66 11.53 -1.18
CA LEU A 183 -14.62 11.20 -2.24
C LEU A 183 -15.81 12.16 -2.30
N GLN A 184 -16.51 12.11 -3.41
CA GLN A 184 -17.81 12.75 -3.64
C GLN A 184 -18.71 11.75 -4.34
N ASP A 185 -19.70 11.24 -3.61
CA ASP A 185 -20.64 10.21 -4.09
C ASP A 185 -19.94 8.97 -4.68
N GLY A 186 -18.98 8.42 -3.93
CA GLY A 186 -18.18 7.25 -4.29
C GLY A 186 -17.05 7.52 -5.29
N LYS A 187 -16.97 8.72 -5.88
CA LYS A 187 -15.95 9.10 -6.88
C LYS A 187 -14.81 9.89 -6.24
N VAL A 188 -13.60 9.77 -6.79
CA VAL A 188 -12.42 10.50 -6.30
C VAL A 188 -12.64 12.01 -6.43
N ALA A 189 -12.61 12.73 -5.30
CA ALA A 189 -12.67 14.18 -5.26
C ALA A 189 -11.28 14.80 -5.04
N ASN A 190 -10.44 14.18 -4.21
CA ASN A 190 -9.04 14.54 -4.03
C ASN A 190 -8.19 13.29 -3.73
N ALA A 191 -6.98 13.21 -4.29
CA ALA A 191 -6.05 12.12 -4.09
C ALA A 191 -4.61 12.64 -3.90
N GLY A 192 -4.15 12.67 -2.65
CA GLY A 192 -2.82 13.13 -2.24
C GLY A 192 -1.66 12.17 -2.56
N CYS A 193 -1.64 11.57 -3.75
CA CYS A 193 -0.69 10.52 -4.14
C CYS A 193 0.79 10.93 -4.10
N GLY A 194 1.10 12.23 -3.99
CA GLY A 194 2.47 12.75 -3.91
C GLY A 194 3.30 12.23 -2.72
N ALA A 195 2.66 11.80 -1.63
CA ALA A 195 3.36 11.15 -0.51
C ALA A 195 3.89 9.76 -0.89
N VAL A 196 3.13 9.00 -1.69
CA VAL A 196 3.55 7.66 -2.19
C VAL A 196 4.74 7.81 -3.16
N ALA A 197 4.69 8.79 -4.06
CA ALA A 197 5.79 9.07 -4.99
C ALA A 197 7.10 9.42 -4.26
N GLN A 198 7.07 10.36 -3.31
CA GLN A 198 8.24 10.76 -2.52
C GLN A 198 8.78 9.60 -1.67
N ALA A 199 7.92 8.76 -1.10
CA ALA A 199 8.34 7.58 -0.35
C ALA A 199 9.09 6.57 -1.24
N LEU A 200 8.61 6.32 -2.46
CA LEU A 200 9.30 5.46 -3.44
C LEU A 200 10.64 6.06 -3.91
N GLU A 201 10.71 7.38 -4.10
CA GLU A 201 11.97 8.09 -4.43
C GLU A 201 13.02 7.98 -3.31
N LEU A 202 12.58 7.93 -2.04
CA LEU A 202 13.43 7.67 -0.88
C LEU A 202 13.79 6.17 -0.69
N GLY A 203 13.31 5.28 -1.57
CA GLY A 203 13.53 3.83 -1.46
C GLY A 203 12.73 3.16 -0.34
N LEU A 204 11.73 3.83 0.22
CA LEU A 204 10.78 3.24 1.16
C LEU A 204 9.78 2.33 0.42
N VAL A 205 9.12 1.45 1.16
CA VAL A 205 7.99 0.65 0.67
C VAL A 205 6.69 1.22 1.26
N PRO A 206 5.92 2.01 0.49
CA PRO A 206 4.57 2.42 0.88
C PRO A 206 3.69 1.23 1.21
N VAL A 207 2.99 1.31 2.34
CA VAL A 207 1.97 0.36 2.76
C VAL A 207 0.62 1.07 2.85
N VAL A 208 -0.35 0.56 2.11
CA VAL A 208 -1.75 1.03 2.09
C VAL A 208 -2.70 -0.11 2.50
N CYS A 209 -3.95 0.23 2.78
CA CYS A 209 -4.96 -0.72 3.24
C CYS A 209 -6.32 -0.45 2.58
N GLY A 210 -7.26 -1.40 2.71
CA GLY A 210 -8.68 -1.04 2.61
C GLY A 210 -9.09 -0.30 3.89
N ASP A 211 -9.72 0.87 3.75
CA ASP A 211 -9.86 1.87 4.81
C ASP A 211 -11.19 2.64 4.70
N VAL A 212 -11.59 3.34 5.76
CA VAL A 212 -12.77 4.22 5.75
C VAL A 212 -12.36 5.62 5.27
N VAL A 213 -12.98 6.09 4.20
CA VAL A 213 -12.66 7.36 3.53
C VAL A 213 -13.85 8.31 3.63
N LEU A 214 -13.58 9.60 3.86
CA LEU A 214 -14.62 10.64 3.93
C LEU A 214 -15.22 10.91 2.55
N ASP A 215 -16.54 11.04 2.51
CA ASP A 215 -17.31 11.32 1.29
C ASP A 215 -18.25 12.51 1.53
N SER A 216 -18.16 13.54 0.68
CA SER A 216 -18.93 14.78 0.86
C SER A 216 -20.45 14.62 0.71
N VAL A 217 -20.91 13.54 0.05
CA VAL A 217 -22.34 13.23 -0.16
C VAL A 217 -22.80 12.11 0.78
N ARG A 218 -22.01 11.05 0.90
CA ARG A 218 -22.34 9.84 1.68
C ARG A 218 -21.88 9.90 3.15
N GLY A 219 -21.12 10.93 3.53
CA GLY A 219 -20.50 11.08 4.85
C GLY A 219 -19.16 10.34 4.93
N ALA A 220 -19.22 9.00 4.84
CA ALA A 220 -18.04 8.15 4.74
C ALA A 220 -18.38 6.84 4.03
N VAL A 221 -17.39 6.23 3.40
CA VAL A 221 -17.49 4.94 2.70
C VAL A 221 -16.24 4.10 2.92
N ILE A 222 -16.34 2.80 2.70
CA ILE A 222 -15.23 1.86 2.72
C ILE A 222 -14.58 1.86 1.34
N CYS A 223 -13.32 2.29 1.27
CA CYS A 223 -12.50 2.18 0.08
C CYS A 223 -11.68 0.88 0.16
N SER A 224 -11.91 -0.03 -0.78
CA SER A 224 -11.18 -1.28 -0.94
C SER A 224 -9.72 -1.03 -1.37
N THR A 225 -8.80 -1.96 -1.06
CA THR A 225 -7.40 -1.83 -1.52
C THR A 225 -7.31 -1.77 -3.05
N GLU A 226 -8.23 -2.45 -3.72
CA GLU A 226 -8.45 -2.48 -5.16
C GLU A 226 -8.77 -1.08 -5.73
N GLU A 227 -9.69 -0.36 -5.09
CA GLU A 227 -9.99 1.04 -5.43
C GLU A 227 -8.79 1.93 -5.11
N VAL A 228 -8.17 1.81 -3.94
CA VAL A 228 -6.96 2.57 -3.54
C VAL A 228 -5.84 2.39 -4.56
N PHE A 229 -5.58 1.16 -5.00
CA PHE A 229 -4.62 0.87 -6.05
C PHE A 229 -5.00 1.53 -7.37
N SER A 230 -6.29 1.50 -7.74
CA SER A 230 -6.78 2.20 -8.94
C SER A 230 -6.58 3.72 -8.86
N VAL A 231 -6.77 4.32 -7.68
CA VAL A 231 -6.50 5.75 -7.44
C VAL A 231 -5.01 6.08 -7.53
N LEU A 232 -4.14 5.21 -7.02
CA LEU A 232 -2.69 5.39 -7.14
C LEU A 232 -2.19 5.23 -8.58
N VAL A 233 -2.77 4.30 -9.35
CA VAL A 233 -2.41 4.07 -10.76
C VAL A 233 -2.83 5.23 -11.64
N ARG A 234 -4.08 5.67 -11.52
CA ARG A 234 -4.63 6.81 -12.27
C ARG A 234 -4.14 8.17 -11.74
N GLY A 235 -3.51 8.19 -10.58
CA GLY A 235 -2.89 9.36 -9.99
C GLY A 235 -1.63 9.78 -10.75
N GLY A 236 -1.64 11.00 -11.31
CA GLY A 236 -0.60 11.49 -12.21
C GLY A 236 0.85 11.52 -11.68
N GLY A 237 1.07 11.31 -10.38
CA GLY A 237 2.42 11.25 -9.79
C GLY A 237 3.20 9.95 -10.08
N LEU A 238 2.52 8.88 -10.52
CA LEU A 238 3.11 7.55 -10.72
C LEU A 238 2.91 6.97 -12.13
N ALA A 239 2.15 7.67 -12.99
CA ALA A 239 1.78 7.24 -14.33
C ALA A 239 2.99 6.79 -15.17
N GLY A 240 2.81 5.73 -15.97
CA GLY A 240 3.83 5.18 -16.86
C GLY A 240 4.96 4.40 -16.18
N ARG A 241 4.98 4.28 -14.85
CA ARG A 241 6.00 3.50 -14.10
C ARG A 241 5.55 2.07 -13.77
N PHE A 242 4.25 1.79 -13.86
CA PHE A 242 3.65 0.53 -13.42
C PHE A 242 3.99 -0.64 -14.34
N THR A 243 4.65 -1.66 -13.81
CA THR A 243 5.01 -2.85 -14.58
C THR A 243 4.02 -3.99 -14.36
N ARG A 244 3.60 -4.22 -13.11
CA ARG A 244 2.70 -5.34 -12.76
C ARG A 244 2.01 -5.18 -11.41
N ALA A 245 0.99 -6.01 -11.23
CA ALA A 245 0.10 -6.00 -10.08
C ALA A 245 -0.12 -7.46 -9.59
N LEU A 246 0.22 -7.78 -8.33
CA LEU A 246 0.22 -9.14 -7.75
C LEU A 246 -0.83 -9.30 -6.63
N TRP A 247 -1.93 -9.99 -6.88
CA TRP A 247 -3.07 -10.14 -5.97
C TRP A 247 -2.97 -11.51 -5.27
N MET A 248 -2.44 -11.51 -4.04
CA MET A 248 -2.20 -12.72 -3.25
C MET A 248 -3.46 -13.14 -2.49
N GLY A 249 -4.11 -14.22 -2.92
CA GLY A 249 -5.28 -14.82 -2.28
C GLY A 249 -4.98 -16.16 -1.60
N ARG A 250 -6.03 -16.96 -1.33
CA ARG A 250 -5.95 -18.40 -0.98
C ARG A 250 -6.34 -19.31 -2.16
N THR A 251 -6.37 -18.77 -3.38
CA THR A 251 -6.78 -19.49 -4.59
C THR A 251 -5.73 -19.29 -5.67
N ASP A 252 -5.38 -20.36 -6.37
CA ASP A 252 -4.45 -20.32 -7.49
C ASP A 252 -5.18 -19.78 -8.73
N GLY A 253 -5.42 -18.46 -8.76
CA GLY A 253 -6.17 -17.79 -9.81
C GLY A 253 -7.70 -17.78 -9.63
N LEU A 254 -8.39 -17.47 -10.74
CA LEU A 254 -9.83 -17.68 -10.95
C LEU A 254 -10.07 -19.14 -11.36
N LEU A 255 -11.03 -19.79 -10.71
CA LEU A 255 -11.46 -21.14 -11.05
C LEU A 255 -12.78 -21.08 -11.82
N VAL A 256 -12.82 -21.69 -13.00
CA VAL A 256 -14.00 -21.87 -13.86
C VAL A 256 -14.28 -23.36 -13.97
N ALA A 257 -15.49 -23.81 -13.62
CA ALA A 257 -15.86 -25.23 -13.54
C ALA A 257 -14.82 -26.11 -12.79
N GLY A 258 -14.22 -25.59 -11.72
CA GLY A 258 -13.21 -26.28 -10.91
C GLY A 258 -11.79 -26.34 -11.50
N LYS A 259 -11.54 -25.74 -12.66
CA LYS A 259 -10.21 -25.61 -13.28
C LYS A 259 -9.73 -24.17 -13.26
N ARG A 260 -8.43 -23.93 -13.09
CA ARG A 260 -7.84 -22.59 -13.19
C ARG A 260 -7.95 -22.07 -14.62
N LEU A 261 -8.39 -20.82 -14.76
CA LEU A 261 -8.26 -20.06 -16.01
C LEU A 261 -6.89 -19.39 -16.03
N ASP A 262 -6.00 -19.74 -16.97
CA ASP A 262 -4.62 -19.24 -16.96
C ASP A 262 -4.49 -17.77 -17.40
N ARG A 263 -5.38 -17.28 -18.27
CA ARG A 263 -5.37 -15.89 -18.78
C ARG A 263 -6.77 -15.30 -18.92
N ILE A 264 -6.89 -14.03 -18.54
CA ILE A 264 -8.03 -13.15 -18.81
C ILE A 264 -7.54 -12.00 -19.70
N ASP A 265 -8.19 -11.85 -20.85
CA ASP A 265 -7.90 -10.83 -21.87
C ASP A 265 -9.19 -10.35 -22.57
N GLU A 266 -9.05 -9.53 -23.63
CA GLU A 266 -10.17 -8.95 -24.38
C GLU A 266 -11.16 -10.00 -24.90
N THR A 267 -10.73 -11.24 -25.12
CA THR A 267 -11.55 -12.29 -25.74
C THR A 267 -12.46 -13.03 -24.76
N ASN A 268 -12.15 -12.98 -23.46
CA ASN A 268 -12.81 -13.82 -22.45
C ASN A 268 -13.15 -13.09 -21.14
N VAL A 269 -12.85 -11.80 -21.00
CA VAL A 269 -13.11 -11.07 -19.74
C VAL A 269 -14.58 -11.08 -19.33
N GLU A 270 -15.53 -10.98 -20.26
CA GLU A 270 -16.96 -10.98 -19.93
C GLU A 270 -17.42 -12.31 -19.32
N SER A 271 -16.95 -13.45 -19.86
CA SER A 271 -17.27 -14.76 -19.31
C SER A 271 -16.51 -15.02 -18.00
N ALA A 272 -15.25 -14.60 -17.89
CA ALA A 272 -14.50 -14.65 -16.64
C ALA A 272 -15.18 -13.85 -15.51
N LEU A 273 -15.79 -12.69 -15.83
CA LEU A 273 -16.54 -11.86 -14.89
C LEU A 273 -17.89 -12.48 -14.48
N ALA A 274 -18.55 -13.20 -15.39
CA ALA A 274 -19.77 -13.95 -15.08
C ALA A 274 -19.46 -15.10 -14.10
N GLU A 275 -18.46 -15.93 -14.42
CA GLU A 275 -18.00 -17.03 -13.57
C GLU A 275 -17.51 -16.55 -12.19
N ALA A 276 -16.73 -15.46 -12.15
CA ALA A 276 -16.24 -14.88 -10.91
C ALA A 276 -17.35 -14.33 -9.98
N GLY A 277 -18.55 -14.08 -10.52
CA GLY A 277 -19.75 -13.68 -9.76
C GLY A 277 -20.62 -14.85 -9.30
N GLY A 278 -20.41 -16.07 -9.81
CA GLY A 278 -21.22 -17.26 -9.50
C GLY A 278 -20.92 -17.91 -8.13
N ALA A 279 -19.86 -17.49 -7.44
CA ALA A 279 -19.51 -18.02 -6.13
C ALA A 279 -20.52 -17.54 -5.06
N LEU A 280 -21.32 -18.47 -4.53
CA LEU A 280 -22.32 -18.24 -3.47
C LEU A 280 -21.69 -17.68 -2.18
N GLY A 281 -21.60 -16.34 -2.11
CA GLY A 281 -21.14 -15.59 -0.95
C GLY A 281 -21.22 -14.09 -1.23
N VAL A 282 -21.89 -13.35 -0.35
CA VAL A 282 -22.18 -11.92 -0.55
C VAL A 282 -20.87 -11.11 -0.68
N ASP A 283 -20.60 -10.61 -1.88
CA ASP A 283 -19.43 -9.77 -2.17
C ASP A 283 -19.72 -8.31 -1.84
N VAL A 284 -19.25 -7.87 -0.66
CA VAL A 284 -19.46 -6.51 -0.16
C VAL A 284 -18.23 -5.60 -0.30
N THR A 285 -17.09 -6.04 -0.84
CA THR A 285 -15.90 -5.18 -1.10
C THR A 285 -14.68 -5.87 -1.77
N GLY A 286 -14.70 -7.16 -2.13
CA GLY A 286 -13.43 -7.84 -2.46
C GLY A 286 -13.47 -9.34 -2.79
N GLY A 287 -14.57 -9.83 -3.35
CA GLY A 287 -14.67 -11.16 -3.95
C GLY A 287 -13.84 -11.29 -5.22
N MET A 288 -14.01 -12.41 -5.93
CA MET A 288 -13.21 -12.67 -7.12
C MET A 288 -13.59 -11.74 -8.28
N ARG A 289 -14.89 -11.44 -8.43
CA ARG A 289 -15.39 -10.53 -9.47
C ARG A 289 -14.76 -9.13 -9.35
N HIS A 290 -14.87 -8.46 -8.20
CA HIS A 290 -14.29 -7.12 -7.98
C HIS A 290 -12.79 -7.07 -8.28
N ARG A 291 -12.05 -8.16 -7.98
CA ARG A 291 -10.62 -8.27 -8.31
C ARG A 291 -10.39 -8.35 -9.82
N VAL A 292 -11.13 -9.20 -10.53
CA VAL A 292 -11.04 -9.31 -12.00
C VAL A 292 -11.44 -7.99 -12.67
N GLU A 293 -12.53 -7.34 -12.23
CA GLU A 293 -12.96 -6.02 -12.73
C GLU A 293 -11.88 -4.97 -12.51
N THR A 294 -11.31 -4.90 -11.30
CA THR A 294 -10.23 -3.96 -10.97
C THR A 294 -9.02 -4.20 -11.85
N LEU A 295 -8.49 -5.43 -11.86
CA LEU A 295 -7.29 -5.78 -12.62
C LEU A 295 -7.48 -5.54 -14.12
N TRP A 296 -8.66 -5.86 -14.67
CA TRP A 296 -8.99 -5.58 -16.05
C TRP A 296 -9.06 -4.08 -16.34
N SER A 297 -9.67 -3.29 -15.46
CA SER A 297 -9.73 -1.83 -15.62
C SER A 297 -8.34 -1.18 -15.62
N LEU A 298 -7.36 -1.83 -14.97
CA LEU A 298 -5.97 -1.37 -14.90
C LEU A 298 -5.07 -1.97 -15.98
N ALA A 299 -5.51 -2.99 -16.72
CA ALA A 299 -4.68 -3.77 -17.67
C ALA A 299 -4.13 -2.98 -18.88
N GLY A 300 -4.55 -1.72 -19.07
CA GLY A 300 -3.96 -0.79 -20.04
C GLY A 300 -3.06 0.28 -19.43
N GLU A 301 -2.94 0.32 -18.10
CA GLU A 301 -2.21 1.32 -17.30
C GLU A 301 -1.06 0.68 -16.50
N VAL A 302 -1.33 -0.50 -15.94
CA VAL A 302 -0.35 -1.46 -15.44
C VAL A 302 -0.24 -2.59 -16.46
N GLY A 303 0.95 -3.20 -16.58
CA GLY A 303 1.16 -4.36 -17.45
C GLY A 303 0.47 -5.64 -16.92
N GLU A 304 1.04 -6.81 -17.23
CA GLU A 304 0.45 -8.09 -16.80
C GLU A 304 0.24 -8.16 -15.28
N SER A 305 -1.00 -8.34 -14.87
CA SER A 305 -1.42 -8.51 -13.48
C SER A 305 -1.74 -9.96 -13.17
N TRP A 306 -1.63 -10.37 -11.91
CA TRP A 306 -1.66 -11.79 -11.53
C TRP A 306 -2.51 -12.02 -10.28
N ILE A 307 -3.40 -13.02 -10.35
CA ILE A 307 -4.13 -13.57 -9.20
C ILE A 307 -3.42 -14.86 -8.79
N LEU A 308 -2.85 -14.91 -7.58
CA LEU A 308 -1.95 -15.96 -7.13
C LEU A 308 -2.35 -16.51 -5.76
N ASP A 309 -2.04 -17.79 -5.51
CA ASP A 309 -2.18 -18.38 -4.17
C ASP A 309 -1.00 -17.97 -3.29
N GLY A 310 -1.21 -16.98 -2.43
CA GLY A 310 -0.23 -16.56 -1.43
C GLY A 310 -0.17 -17.48 -0.21
N GLY A 311 -1.05 -18.48 -0.10
CA GLY A 311 -0.98 -19.51 0.94
C GLY A 311 0.23 -20.44 0.76
N ARG A 312 0.68 -20.61 -0.49
CA ARG A 312 1.85 -21.44 -0.85
C ARG A 312 3.16 -20.68 -0.58
N PRO A 313 4.11 -21.25 0.20
CA PRO A 313 5.43 -20.66 0.43
C PRO A 313 6.21 -20.40 -0.86
N GLY A 314 6.92 -19.27 -0.91
CA GLY A 314 7.81 -18.87 -2.00
C GLY A 314 7.10 -18.30 -3.24
N VAL A 315 5.77 -18.34 -3.32
CA VAL A 315 5.02 -17.82 -4.48
C VAL A 315 5.10 -16.30 -4.55
N LEU A 316 5.05 -15.59 -3.41
CA LEU A 316 5.15 -14.13 -3.42
C LEU A 316 6.58 -13.69 -3.76
N GLU A 317 7.58 -14.32 -3.15
CA GLU A 317 9.00 -14.04 -3.47
C GLU A 317 9.28 -14.25 -4.97
N ALA A 318 8.85 -15.40 -5.51
CA ALA A 318 9.04 -15.74 -6.91
C ALA A 318 8.34 -14.74 -7.85
N ALA A 319 7.09 -14.37 -7.55
CA ALA A 319 6.32 -13.42 -8.35
C ALA A 319 6.91 -11.99 -8.30
N LEU A 320 7.37 -11.53 -7.12
CA LEU A 320 8.09 -10.26 -6.98
C LEU A 320 9.45 -10.27 -7.69
N GLY A 321 10.08 -11.44 -7.83
CA GLY A 321 11.24 -11.68 -8.69
C GLY A 321 10.91 -11.86 -10.19
N GLY A 322 9.64 -11.84 -10.58
CA GLY A 322 9.19 -12.00 -11.98
C GLY A 322 9.11 -13.43 -12.50
N ARG A 323 9.27 -14.44 -11.65
CA ARG A 323 9.03 -15.86 -11.99
C ARG A 323 7.53 -16.14 -11.93
N ARG A 324 7.00 -16.88 -12.92
CA ARG A 324 5.58 -17.27 -13.00
C ARG A 324 5.39 -18.66 -12.37
N LEU A 325 4.62 -18.75 -11.29
CA LEU A 325 4.34 -20.01 -10.56
C LEU A 325 2.83 -20.32 -10.48
N GLY A 326 2.18 -20.40 -11.64
CA GLY A 326 0.73 -20.59 -11.75
C GLY A 326 -0.04 -19.27 -11.70
N GLY A 327 -1.24 -19.31 -11.11
CA GLY A 327 -2.17 -18.19 -11.07
C GLY A 327 -2.91 -17.90 -12.38
N THR A 328 -3.75 -16.88 -12.34
CA THR A 328 -4.43 -16.29 -13.51
C THR A 328 -3.75 -14.99 -13.86
N CYS A 329 -3.25 -14.87 -15.09
CA CYS A 329 -2.83 -13.58 -15.64
C CYS A 329 -4.07 -12.77 -16.07
N VAL A 330 -4.09 -11.48 -15.77
CA VAL A 330 -5.07 -10.51 -16.28
C VAL A 330 -4.28 -9.42 -17.01
N GLY A 331 -4.52 -9.26 -18.30
CA GLY A 331 -3.74 -8.34 -19.12
C GLY A 331 -4.20 -8.35 -20.56
N ARG A 332 -4.17 -7.18 -21.20
CA ARG A 332 -4.40 -7.06 -22.64
C ARG A 332 -3.50 -8.02 -23.40
N ALA A 333 -3.98 -8.61 -24.49
CA ALA A 333 -3.13 -9.39 -25.37
C ALA A 333 -1.94 -8.52 -25.83
N GLU A 334 -0.70 -9.04 -25.76
CA GLU A 334 0.39 -8.34 -26.44
C GLU A 334 0.04 -8.23 -27.92
N PRO A 335 0.17 -7.05 -28.55
CA PRO A 335 0.00 -6.94 -29.99
C PRO A 335 1.00 -7.90 -30.61
N ALA A 336 0.53 -8.85 -31.42
CA ALA A 336 1.37 -9.91 -31.96
C ALA A 336 2.54 -9.28 -32.72
N LEU A 337 3.71 -9.23 -32.08
CA LEU A 337 4.97 -8.83 -32.69
C LEU A 337 5.13 -9.78 -33.87
N GLY A 338 4.96 -9.22 -35.08
CA GLY A 338 4.93 -10.01 -36.29
C GLY A 338 6.16 -10.88 -36.32
N ARG A 339 5.98 -12.20 -36.35
CA ARG A 339 7.11 -13.14 -36.52
C ARG A 339 7.94 -12.58 -37.67
N PRO A 340 9.26 -12.35 -37.50
CA PRO A 340 10.08 -11.96 -38.63
C PRO A 340 9.85 -13.01 -39.71
N GLN A 341 9.35 -12.58 -40.87
CA GLN A 341 9.17 -13.50 -41.98
C GLN A 341 10.54 -14.12 -42.24
N ALA A 342 10.60 -15.45 -42.25
CA ALA A 342 11.83 -16.13 -42.63
C ALA A 342 12.19 -15.62 -44.03
N GLY A 343 13.34 -14.95 -44.13
CA GLY A 343 13.85 -14.48 -45.41
C GLY A 343 13.94 -15.65 -46.39
N PRO A 344 13.82 -15.41 -47.71
CA PRO A 344 13.91 -16.48 -48.68
C PRO A 344 15.21 -17.28 -48.46
N PRO A 345 15.19 -18.62 -48.57
CA PRO A 345 16.36 -19.43 -48.35
C PRO A 345 17.48 -19.01 -49.31
N PRO A 346 18.75 -19.04 -48.88
CA PRO A 346 19.87 -18.65 -49.74
C PRO A 346 19.88 -19.53 -51.01
N PRO A 347 20.21 -18.96 -52.18
CA PRO A 347 20.25 -19.73 -53.41
C PRO A 347 21.27 -20.86 -53.29
N PHE A 348 20.87 -22.07 -53.69
CA PHE A 348 21.75 -23.22 -53.75
C PHE A 348 22.92 -22.92 -54.71
N MET A 349 24.13 -22.84 -54.16
CA MET A 349 25.35 -22.91 -54.97
C MET A 349 25.57 -24.38 -55.36
N SER A 350 25.19 -24.74 -56.58
CA SER A 350 25.61 -25.99 -57.20
C SER A 350 27.12 -25.96 -57.43
N SER A 351 27.80 -26.99 -56.91
CA SER A 351 29.21 -27.32 -57.14
C SER A 351 29.52 -27.65 -58.60
#